data_AF-A0A1H3IIN9-F1
#
_entry.id   AF-A0A1H3IIN9-F1
#
_cell.length_a   1.000
_cell.length_b   1.000
_cell.length_c   1.000
_cell.angle_alpha   90.00
_cell.angle_beta   90.00
_cell.angle_gamma   90.00
#
_symmetry.space_group_name_H-M   'P 1'
#
loop_
_entity.id
_entity.type
_entity.pdbx_description
1 polymer ?
#
loop_
_entity_poly.entity_id
_entity_poly.type
_entity_poly.pdbx_seq_one_letter_code
_entity_poly.pdbx_strand_id
1 'polypeptide(L)'
;MSFDKVILWIMAIGLLVGAIDKITGNHFGLGEKFDEGFNAMGPLALGMVGIVCLAPIIAKVLGPAIIPVFEAMGADPAMFASILANDMGGYSLATALAQNKEAGLLSGNIVASMLGCTLVFSIPVGLSLIEKKDQPYFCKGLLIGLITIPVGSIIGGIIAGFDFMMVLRNTIPVIILSVLLVVGLKFIPKKMTSGCMVFGKIITIIIYIGLACAAFEYITGVVIIPGMAPIMDGMQAIAGIGIVLLGTFPVLAILTRILDKPLNFLGGKIGMDATSAAGLVFTLANSVPVYKMMKDMNPKGKIVNTAWLVPATAALGDHLGFTAGVEPTMITPVVIGKIAAGILAIALAIAFSKNMSDEDAESEMIRMKEMVCDE
;
A
#
# COMPACT_ATOMS: atom_id res chain seq x y z
N MET A 1 15.31 24.16 -2.07
CA MET A 1 14.03 23.63 -1.54
C MET A 1 14.20 22.11 -1.44
N SER A 2 13.88 21.46 -0.32
CA SER A 2 13.95 19.98 -0.26
C SER A 2 12.91 19.36 -1.20
N PHE A 3 13.14 18.12 -1.64
CA PHE A 3 12.24 17.44 -2.58
C PHE A 3 10.82 17.28 -2.00
N ASP A 4 10.69 17.02 -0.69
CA ASP A 4 9.39 16.98 0.00
C ASP A 4 8.61 18.28 -0.16
N LYS A 5 9.31 19.42 0.01
CA LYS A 5 8.71 20.74 -0.16
C LYS A 5 8.27 20.96 -1.61
N VAL A 6 9.04 20.50 -2.59
CA VAL A 6 8.63 20.57 -4.01
C VAL A 6 7.35 19.77 -4.23
N ILE A 7 7.26 18.53 -3.72
CA ILE A 7 6.06 17.70 -3.82
C ILE A 7 4.85 18.40 -3.18
N LEU A 8 5.01 18.93 -1.96
CA LEU A 8 3.93 19.65 -1.26
C LEU A 8 3.48 20.89 -2.03
N TRP A 9 4.39 21.62 -2.67
CA TRP A 9 4.02 22.76 -3.52
C TRP A 9 3.27 22.33 -4.78
N ILE A 10 3.68 21.23 -5.41
CA ILE A 10 2.94 20.66 -6.54
C ILE A 10 1.53 20.30 -6.10
N MET A 11 1.36 19.68 -4.92
CA MET A 11 0.06 19.35 -4.35
C MET A 11 -0.77 20.60 -4.02
N ALA A 12 -0.16 21.62 -3.42
CA ALA A 12 -0.84 22.88 -3.13
C ALA A 12 -1.32 23.59 -4.41
N ILE A 13 -0.52 23.58 -5.47
CA ILE A 13 -0.92 24.11 -6.79
C ILE A 13 -2.05 23.26 -7.37
N GLY A 14 -1.93 21.93 -7.31
CA GLY A 14 -2.98 21.00 -7.75
C GLY A 14 -4.30 21.22 -7.04
N LEU A 15 -4.26 21.52 -5.73
CA LEU A 15 -5.43 21.87 -4.93
C LEU A 15 -6.10 23.12 -5.50
N LEU A 16 -5.34 24.19 -5.75
CA LEU A 16 -5.87 25.43 -6.33
C LEU A 16 -6.45 25.19 -7.73
N VAL A 17 -5.76 24.43 -8.58
CA VAL A 17 -6.23 24.10 -9.94
C VAL A 17 -7.52 23.27 -9.88
N GLY A 18 -7.58 22.25 -9.03
CA GLY A 18 -8.77 21.43 -8.84
C GLY A 18 -9.96 22.24 -8.32
N ALA A 19 -9.74 23.12 -7.34
CA ALA A 19 -10.76 24.01 -6.82
C ALA A 19 -11.27 25.00 -7.89
N ILE A 20 -10.37 25.61 -8.68
CA ILE A 20 -10.75 26.51 -9.77
C ILE A 20 -11.56 25.75 -10.83
N ASP A 21 -11.10 24.58 -11.26
CA ASP A 21 -11.82 23.77 -12.24
C ASP A 21 -13.24 23.44 -11.71
N LYS A 22 -13.36 23.05 -10.44
CA LYS A 22 -14.66 22.81 -9.79
C LYS A 22 -15.59 24.03 -9.85
N ILE A 23 -15.09 25.21 -9.46
CA ILE A 23 -15.87 26.45 -9.41
C ILE A 23 -16.32 26.89 -10.81
N THR A 24 -15.48 26.67 -11.83
CA THR A 24 -15.78 27.07 -13.21
C THR A 24 -16.71 26.12 -13.96
N GLY A 25 -17.03 24.95 -13.40
CA GLY A 25 -17.94 23.98 -14.03
C GLY A 25 -17.30 22.64 -14.39
N ASN A 26 -16.14 22.32 -13.81
CA ASN A 26 -15.41 21.05 -13.95
C ASN A 26 -15.05 20.70 -15.40
N HIS A 27 -14.56 21.69 -16.16
CA HIS A 27 -14.23 21.55 -17.58
C HIS A 27 -13.13 20.52 -17.85
N PHE A 28 -12.16 20.39 -16.93
CA PHE A 28 -11.04 19.48 -17.07
C PHE A 28 -11.23 18.16 -16.30
N GLY A 29 -12.32 18.01 -15.55
CA GLY A 29 -12.59 16.85 -14.70
C GLY A 29 -11.72 16.79 -13.44
N LEU A 30 -10.98 17.86 -13.12
CA LEU A 30 -10.10 17.96 -11.95
C LEU A 30 -10.87 18.39 -10.71
N GLY A 31 -11.97 19.12 -10.87
CA GLY A 31 -12.87 19.47 -9.78
C GLY A 31 -13.57 18.27 -9.15
N GLU A 32 -13.87 17.23 -9.93
CA GLU A 32 -14.35 15.96 -9.38
C GLU A 32 -13.26 15.25 -8.55
N LYS A 33 -12.01 15.27 -9.03
CA LYS A 33 -10.86 14.71 -8.29
C LYS A 33 -10.55 15.47 -7.00
N PHE A 34 -10.79 16.77 -6.99
CA PHE A 34 -10.73 17.58 -5.77
C PHE A 34 -11.76 17.09 -4.73
N ASP A 35 -13.03 16.94 -5.12
CA ASP A 35 -14.08 16.42 -4.22
C ASP A 35 -13.79 15.00 -3.75
N GLU A 36 -13.35 14.11 -4.65
CA GLU A 36 -12.94 12.74 -4.31
C GLU A 36 -11.88 12.72 -3.21
N GLY A 37 -10.90 13.63 -3.27
CA GLY A 37 -9.84 13.75 -2.27
C GLY A 37 -10.38 14.04 -0.87
N PHE A 38 -11.37 14.94 -0.76
CA PHE A 38 -11.99 15.24 0.53
C PHE A 38 -12.96 14.12 0.98
N ASN A 39 -13.71 13.55 0.05
CA ASN A 39 -14.66 12.47 0.32
C ASN A 39 -13.97 11.18 0.78
N ALA A 40 -12.68 11.01 0.45
CA ALA A 40 -11.86 9.90 0.94
C ALA A 40 -11.73 9.86 2.48
N MET A 41 -11.94 11.00 3.18
CA MET A 41 -11.84 11.05 4.65
C MET A 41 -12.79 10.07 5.36
N GLY A 42 -14.00 9.84 4.84
CA GLY A 42 -14.97 8.93 5.46
C GLY A 42 -14.49 7.47 5.46
N PRO A 43 -14.21 6.88 4.28
CA PRO A 43 -13.62 5.55 4.18
C PRO A 43 -12.29 5.41 4.93
N LEU A 44 -11.41 6.42 4.87
CA LEU A 44 -10.16 6.41 5.64
C LEU A 44 -10.43 6.37 7.14
N ALA A 45 -11.37 7.17 7.65
CA ALA A 45 -11.70 7.19 9.07
C ALA A 45 -12.20 5.82 9.56
N LEU A 46 -13.07 5.17 8.76
CA LEU A 46 -13.54 3.81 9.03
C LEU A 46 -12.41 2.76 8.98
N GLY A 47 -11.38 3.01 8.17
CA GLY A 47 -10.23 2.11 7.99
C GLY A 47 -9.11 2.28 9.01
N MET A 48 -9.02 3.40 9.73
CA MET A 48 -7.85 3.69 10.58
C MET A 48 -8.14 4.22 11.98
N VAL A 49 -9.21 5.00 12.21
CA VAL A 49 -9.35 5.77 13.46
C VAL A 49 -9.36 4.84 14.67
N GLY A 50 -10.08 3.73 14.59
CA GLY A 50 -10.15 2.78 15.69
C GLY A 50 -8.81 2.13 16.05
N ILE A 51 -7.97 1.82 15.05
CA ILE A 51 -6.65 1.23 15.32
C ILE A 51 -5.63 2.27 15.76
N VAL A 52 -5.75 3.53 15.32
CA VAL A 52 -4.99 4.65 15.88
C VAL A 52 -5.28 4.79 17.38
N CYS A 53 -6.56 4.75 17.76
CA CYS A 53 -6.97 4.85 19.16
C CYS A 53 -6.52 3.63 19.98
N LEU A 54 -6.54 2.43 19.38
CA LEU A 54 -6.12 1.19 20.02
C LEU A 54 -4.60 0.97 20.02
N ALA A 55 -3.82 1.71 19.24
CA ALA A 55 -2.37 1.48 19.10
C ALA A 55 -1.63 1.39 20.45
N PRO A 56 -1.89 2.26 21.46
CA PRO A 56 -1.24 2.14 22.77
C PRO A 56 -1.62 0.84 23.50
N ILE A 57 -2.86 0.40 23.36
CA ILE A 57 -3.37 -0.85 23.98
C ILE A 57 -2.78 -2.07 23.29
N ILE A 58 -2.77 -2.08 21.94
CA ILE A 58 -2.18 -3.16 21.16
C ILE A 58 -0.69 -3.28 21.50
N ALA A 59 0.04 -2.16 21.56
CA ALA A 59 1.44 -2.13 21.96
C ALA A 59 1.64 -2.65 23.38
N LYS A 60 0.79 -2.25 24.33
CA LYS A 60 0.86 -2.73 25.73
C LYS A 60 0.57 -4.23 25.88
N VAL A 61 -0.42 -4.74 25.16
CA VAL A 61 -0.88 -6.14 25.27
C VAL A 61 0.03 -7.09 24.51
N LEU A 62 0.42 -6.74 23.28
CA LEU A 62 1.25 -7.60 22.44
C LEU A 62 2.74 -7.38 22.66
N GLY A 63 3.14 -6.21 23.18
CA GLY A 63 4.54 -5.84 23.44
C GLY A 63 5.33 -6.89 24.20
N PRO A 64 4.84 -7.46 25.33
CA PRO A 64 5.57 -8.49 26.07
C PRO A 64 5.94 -9.73 25.25
N ALA A 65 5.17 -10.06 24.20
CA ALA A 65 5.46 -11.15 23.29
C ALA A 65 6.30 -10.70 22.07
N ILE A 66 6.03 -9.51 21.54
CA ILE A 66 6.70 -8.96 20.35
C ILE A 66 8.14 -8.54 20.68
N ILE A 67 8.33 -7.78 21.75
CA ILE A 67 9.60 -7.12 22.07
C ILE A 67 10.75 -8.13 22.15
N PRO A 68 10.66 -9.23 22.94
CA PRO A 68 11.77 -10.18 23.04
C PRO A 68 12.09 -10.87 21.72
N VAL A 69 11.10 -11.12 20.87
CA VAL A 69 11.28 -11.78 19.57
C VAL A 69 12.05 -10.88 18.61
N PHE A 70 11.66 -9.60 18.51
CA PHE A 70 12.33 -8.65 17.61
C PHE A 70 13.72 -8.27 18.12
N GLU A 71 13.88 -8.05 19.43
CA GLU A 71 15.19 -7.79 20.04
C GLU A 71 16.17 -8.97 19.85
N ALA A 72 15.68 -10.21 19.98
CA ALA A 72 16.51 -11.40 19.72
C ALA A 72 16.97 -11.50 18.25
N MET A 73 16.22 -10.92 17.31
CA MET A 73 16.62 -10.78 15.91
C MET A 73 17.51 -9.55 15.65
N GLY A 74 17.76 -8.72 16.67
CA GLY A 74 18.46 -7.45 16.58
C GLY A 74 17.64 -6.33 15.93
N ALA A 75 16.33 -6.51 15.77
CA ALA A 75 15.41 -5.55 15.16
C ALA A 75 14.57 -4.82 16.22
N ASP A 76 14.07 -3.64 15.87
CA ASP A 76 13.17 -2.88 16.72
C ASP A 76 11.75 -3.51 16.70
N PRO A 77 11.05 -3.58 17.85
CA PRO A 77 9.67 -4.07 17.93
C PRO A 77 8.69 -3.35 16.99
N ALA A 78 8.97 -2.11 16.58
CA ALA A 78 8.20 -1.38 15.57
C ALA A 78 8.00 -2.17 14.28
N MET A 79 8.94 -3.04 13.90
CA MET A 79 8.85 -3.83 12.67
C MET A 79 7.66 -4.80 12.66
N PHE A 80 7.11 -5.16 13.82
CA PHE A 80 5.85 -5.92 13.88
C PHE A 80 4.70 -5.19 13.19
N ALA A 81 4.63 -3.87 13.30
CA ALA A 81 3.55 -3.08 12.74
C ALA A 81 3.54 -3.05 11.20
N SER A 82 4.65 -3.42 10.56
CA SER A 82 4.76 -3.48 9.10
C SER A 82 3.86 -4.54 8.43
N ILE A 83 3.17 -5.37 9.22
CA ILE A 83 2.12 -6.29 8.73
C ILE A 83 0.81 -5.58 8.39
N LEU A 84 0.64 -4.32 8.82
CA LEU A 84 -0.49 -3.46 8.49
C LEU A 84 -0.05 -2.38 7.51
N ALA A 85 -0.97 -1.94 6.63
CA ALA A 85 -0.69 -0.80 5.77
C ALA A 85 -0.44 0.46 6.62
N ASN A 86 0.37 1.39 6.10
CA ASN A 86 0.75 2.60 6.85
C ASN A 86 -0.49 3.42 7.25
N ASP A 87 -1.44 3.54 6.32
CA ASP A 87 -2.72 4.21 6.46
C ASP A 87 -3.82 3.37 7.12
N MET A 88 -3.57 2.08 7.41
CA MET A 88 -4.47 1.19 8.16
C MET A 88 -3.95 0.89 9.56
N GLY A 89 -3.28 1.87 10.18
CA GLY A 89 -2.75 1.78 11.54
C GLY A 89 -1.32 1.26 11.67
N GLY A 90 -0.68 0.84 10.58
CA GLY A 90 0.73 0.42 10.59
C GLY A 90 1.65 1.53 11.11
N TYR A 91 1.43 2.77 10.70
CA TYR A 91 2.23 3.91 11.20
C TYR A 91 2.05 4.15 12.70
N SER A 92 0.80 4.21 13.17
CA SER A 92 0.50 4.48 14.58
C SER A 92 0.99 3.36 15.49
N LEU A 93 0.82 2.10 15.08
CA LEU A 93 1.32 0.95 15.82
C LEU A 93 2.85 0.87 15.82
N ALA A 94 3.50 1.18 14.69
CA ALA A 94 4.97 1.24 14.61
C ALA A 94 5.51 2.29 15.58
N THR A 95 4.91 3.48 15.59
CA THR A 95 5.31 4.58 16.47
C THR A 95 5.09 4.24 17.94
N ALA A 96 4.02 3.50 18.27
CA ALA A 96 3.74 3.06 19.64
C ALA A 96 4.68 1.94 20.13
N LEU A 97 5.17 1.08 19.24
CA LEU A 97 6.09 -0.02 19.55
C LEU A 97 7.57 0.38 19.46
N ALA A 98 7.87 1.50 18.81
CA ALA A 98 9.23 1.93 18.51
C ALA A 98 10.04 2.23 19.79
N GLN A 99 11.19 1.57 19.90
CA GLN A 99 12.22 1.98 20.86
C GLN A 99 13.15 3.03 20.25
N ASN A 100 13.38 2.93 18.94
CA ASN A 100 14.09 3.90 18.12
C ASN A 100 13.13 4.60 17.15
N LYS A 101 13.13 5.94 17.17
CA LYS A 101 12.24 6.75 16.31
C LYS A 101 12.43 6.46 14.81
N GLU A 102 13.67 6.31 14.34
CA GLU A 102 13.97 5.99 12.94
C GLU A 102 13.41 4.62 12.55
N ALA A 103 13.49 3.62 13.44
CA ALA A 103 12.92 2.31 13.20
C ALA A 103 11.38 2.36 13.13
N GLY A 104 10.75 3.17 13.98
CA GLY A 104 9.31 3.48 13.90
C GLY A 104 8.92 4.10 12.56
N LEU A 105 9.69 5.08 12.07
CA LEU A 105 9.44 5.71 10.77
C LEU A 105 9.71 4.76 9.60
N LEU A 106 10.77 3.96 9.66
CA LEU A 106 11.09 2.95 8.65
C LEU A 106 9.96 1.92 8.54
N SER A 107 9.56 1.33 9.66
CA SER A 107 8.48 0.35 9.73
C SER A 107 7.16 0.96 9.26
N GLY A 108 6.77 2.07 9.87
CA GLY A 108 5.43 2.65 9.77
C GLY A 108 5.15 3.40 8.47
N ASN A 109 6.14 4.04 7.85
CA ASN A 109 5.95 4.76 6.59
C ASN A 109 6.41 3.94 5.38
N ILE A 110 7.61 3.37 5.42
CA ILE A 110 8.24 2.75 4.25
C ILE A 110 7.81 1.29 4.12
N VAL A 111 8.05 0.47 5.15
CA VAL A 111 7.81 -0.98 5.03
C VAL A 111 6.31 -1.29 5.02
N ALA A 112 5.54 -0.68 5.93
CA ALA A 112 4.09 -0.85 6.03
C ALA A 112 3.35 -0.48 4.74
N SER A 113 3.78 0.58 4.04
CA SER A 113 3.17 0.99 2.76
C SER A 113 3.46 0.04 1.60
N MET A 114 4.35 -0.95 1.77
CA MET A 114 4.63 -2.01 0.79
C MET A 114 4.17 -3.37 1.30
N LEU A 115 4.78 -3.88 2.37
CA LEU A 115 4.53 -5.21 2.93
C LEU A 115 3.14 -5.31 3.54
N GLY A 116 2.82 -4.37 4.43
CA GLY A 116 1.54 -4.32 5.11
C GLY A 116 0.40 -4.15 4.13
N CYS A 117 0.50 -3.16 3.24
CA CYS A 117 -0.44 -2.97 2.13
C CYS A 117 -0.64 -4.26 1.32
N THR A 118 0.43 -4.99 1.01
CA THR A 118 0.30 -6.25 0.26
C THR A 118 -0.49 -7.31 1.04
N LEU A 119 -0.23 -7.43 2.35
CA LEU A 119 -0.85 -8.41 3.22
C LEU A 119 -2.34 -8.15 3.48
N VAL A 120 -2.70 -6.91 3.82
CA VAL A 120 -4.07 -6.56 4.21
C VAL A 120 -4.94 -6.10 3.04
N PHE A 121 -4.32 -5.73 1.90
CA PHE A 121 -5.03 -5.18 0.75
C PHE A 121 -4.74 -5.95 -0.54
N SER A 122 -3.51 -5.95 -1.05
CA SER A 122 -3.26 -6.41 -2.43
C SER A 122 -3.56 -7.90 -2.64
N ILE A 123 -3.17 -8.77 -1.71
CA ILE A 123 -3.50 -10.21 -1.78
C ILE A 123 -5.02 -10.44 -1.70
N PRO A 124 -5.72 -10.02 -0.62
CA PRO A 124 -7.15 -10.33 -0.48
C PRO A 124 -8.01 -9.63 -1.53
N VAL A 125 -7.78 -8.34 -1.80
CA VAL A 125 -8.59 -7.57 -2.73
C VAL A 125 -8.29 -7.97 -4.17
N GLY A 126 -7.01 -8.07 -4.55
CA GLY A 126 -6.60 -8.46 -5.90
C GLY A 126 -7.20 -9.80 -6.31
N LEU A 127 -7.01 -10.85 -5.50
CA LEU A 127 -7.54 -12.18 -5.81
C LEU A 127 -9.07 -12.28 -5.80
N SER A 128 -9.75 -11.37 -5.11
CA SER A 128 -11.22 -11.30 -5.11
C SER A 128 -11.82 -10.58 -6.31
N LEU A 129 -11.06 -9.68 -6.94
CA LEU A 129 -11.53 -8.82 -8.03
C LEU A 129 -11.10 -9.32 -9.41
N ILE A 130 -9.99 -10.04 -9.52
CA ILE A 130 -9.52 -10.57 -10.80
C ILE A 130 -10.26 -11.86 -11.19
N GLU A 131 -10.32 -12.14 -12.49
CA GLU A 131 -10.88 -13.39 -12.99
C GLU A 131 -10.01 -14.58 -12.58
N LYS A 132 -10.61 -15.75 -12.32
CA LYS A 132 -9.85 -16.92 -11.84
C LYS A 132 -8.75 -17.34 -12.80
N LYS A 133 -8.99 -17.23 -14.10
CA LYS A 133 -8.02 -17.53 -15.16
C LYS A 133 -6.78 -16.61 -15.13
N ASP A 134 -6.87 -15.45 -14.49
CA ASP A 134 -5.76 -14.48 -14.40
C ASP A 134 -4.92 -14.65 -13.13
N GLN A 135 -5.41 -15.44 -12.17
CA GLN A 135 -4.74 -15.69 -10.89
C GLN A 135 -3.32 -16.27 -11.01
N PRO A 136 -3.00 -17.18 -11.96
CA PRO A 136 -1.63 -17.69 -12.10
C PRO A 136 -0.61 -16.57 -12.39
N TYR A 137 -0.94 -15.68 -13.33
CA TYR A 137 -0.08 -14.54 -13.68
C TYR A 137 0.01 -13.52 -12.54
N PHE A 138 -1.11 -13.27 -11.87
CA PHE A 138 -1.15 -12.39 -10.69
C PHE A 138 -0.25 -12.92 -9.58
N CYS A 139 -0.41 -14.18 -9.20
CA CYS A 139 0.41 -14.81 -8.16
C CYS A 139 1.90 -14.75 -8.50
N LYS A 140 2.30 -15.04 -9.74
CA LYS A 140 3.69 -14.91 -10.17
C LYS A 140 4.22 -13.49 -10.02
N GLY A 141 3.48 -12.48 -10.48
CA GLY A 141 3.87 -11.10 -10.30
C GLY A 141 3.95 -10.69 -8.82
N LEU A 142 3.01 -11.16 -8.01
CA LEU A 142 2.97 -10.87 -6.57
C LEU A 142 4.19 -11.42 -5.84
N LEU A 143 4.58 -12.66 -6.14
CA LEU A 143 5.81 -13.27 -5.63
C LEU A 143 7.05 -12.45 -5.99
N ILE A 144 7.14 -11.99 -7.23
CA ILE A 144 8.27 -11.18 -7.71
C ILE A 144 8.33 -9.83 -7.00
N GLY A 145 7.18 -9.17 -6.82
CA GLY A 145 7.10 -7.91 -6.10
C GLY A 145 7.49 -8.02 -4.63
N LEU A 146 7.11 -9.11 -3.95
CA LEU A 146 7.46 -9.32 -2.53
C LEU A 146 8.98 -9.42 -2.30
N ILE A 147 9.72 -9.93 -3.28
CA ILE A 147 11.19 -10.06 -3.22
C ILE A 147 11.87 -8.69 -3.21
N THR A 148 11.24 -7.64 -3.77
CA THR A 148 11.86 -6.32 -3.90
C THR A 148 11.59 -5.39 -2.71
N ILE A 149 10.63 -5.74 -1.84
CA ILE A 149 10.29 -4.94 -0.66
C ILE A 149 11.49 -4.67 0.26
N PRO A 150 12.34 -5.66 0.61
CA PRO A 150 13.55 -5.39 1.39
C PRO A 150 14.46 -4.34 0.76
N VAL A 151 14.60 -4.36 -0.57
CA VAL A 151 15.43 -3.39 -1.30
C VAL A 151 14.81 -1.99 -1.23
N GLY A 152 13.50 -1.87 -1.42
CA GLY A 152 12.79 -0.60 -1.25
C GLY A 152 12.89 -0.05 0.17
N SER A 153 12.86 -0.94 1.16
CA SER A 153 12.99 -0.58 2.58
C SER A 153 14.37 0.00 2.88
N ILE A 154 15.42 -0.64 2.37
CA ILE A 154 16.81 -0.17 2.51
C ILE A 154 17.00 1.17 1.80
N ILE A 155 16.57 1.29 0.55
CA ILE A 155 16.70 2.53 -0.22
C ILE A 155 15.93 3.66 0.46
N GLY A 156 14.68 3.42 0.88
CA GLY A 156 13.89 4.41 1.60
C GLY A 156 14.56 4.85 2.90
N GLY A 157 15.09 3.93 3.69
CA GLY A 157 15.81 4.25 4.93
C GLY A 157 17.08 5.08 4.70
N ILE A 158 17.85 4.77 3.65
CA ILE A 158 19.04 5.55 3.28
C ILE A 158 18.65 6.96 2.84
N ILE A 159 17.59 7.11 2.04
CA ILE A 159 17.08 8.41 1.59
C ILE A 159 16.54 9.24 2.77
N ALA A 160 15.98 8.59 3.79
CA ALA A 160 15.56 9.23 5.04
C ALA A 160 16.74 9.69 5.91
N GLY A 161 17.98 9.32 5.56
CA GLY A 161 19.17 9.65 6.33
C GLY A 161 19.32 8.84 7.63
N PHE A 162 18.64 7.70 7.71
CA PHE A 162 18.69 6.83 8.89
C PHE A 162 20.01 6.09 8.99
N ASP A 163 20.35 5.65 10.21
CA ASP A 163 21.55 4.84 10.42
C ASP A 163 21.50 3.55 9.58
N PHE A 164 22.57 3.32 8.80
CA PHE A 164 22.63 2.21 7.87
C PHE A 164 22.51 0.85 8.56
N MET A 165 23.12 0.70 9.74
CA MET A 165 23.08 -0.56 10.47
C MET A 165 21.69 -0.82 11.08
N MET A 166 21.04 0.24 11.57
CA MET A 166 19.65 0.19 12.03
C MET A 166 18.72 -0.25 10.90
N VAL A 167 18.86 0.33 9.69
CA VAL A 167 18.06 -0.04 8.51
C VAL A 167 18.27 -1.51 8.15
N LEU A 168 19.51 -1.99 8.08
CA LEU A 168 19.80 -3.39 7.73
C LEU A 168 19.21 -4.37 8.74
N ARG A 169 19.39 -4.12 10.04
CA ARG A 169 18.84 -4.99 11.10
C ARG A 169 17.32 -5.05 11.06
N ASN A 170 16.68 -3.89 10.90
CA ASN A 170 15.22 -3.80 10.80
C ASN A 170 14.67 -4.35 9.48
N THR A 171 15.51 -4.55 8.46
CA THR A 171 15.13 -5.24 7.23
C THR A 171 15.14 -6.77 7.37
N ILE A 172 15.77 -7.34 8.40
CA ILE A 172 15.81 -8.80 8.63
C ILE A 172 14.40 -9.39 8.80
N PRO A 173 13.52 -8.86 9.68
CA PRO A 173 12.13 -9.34 9.77
C PRO A 173 11.38 -9.25 8.44
N VAL A 174 11.62 -8.20 7.65
CA VAL A 174 11.01 -7.99 6.33
C VAL A 174 11.43 -9.08 5.37
N ILE A 175 12.73 -9.40 5.32
CA ILE A 175 13.26 -10.48 4.47
C ILE A 175 12.63 -11.82 4.85
N ILE A 176 12.59 -12.13 6.15
CA ILE A 176 12.01 -13.39 6.63
C ILE A 176 10.54 -13.47 6.22
N LEU A 177 9.76 -12.42 6.48
CA LEU A 177 8.34 -12.43 6.12
C LEU A 177 8.13 -12.50 4.62
N SER A 178 8.86 -11.73 3.82
CA SER A 178 8.83 -11.80 2.36
C SER A 178 9.15 -13.21 1.85
N VAL A 179 10.17 -13.88 2.39
CA VAL A 179 10.52 -15.26 2.01
C VAL A 179 9.42 -16.24 2.40
N LEU A 180 8.87 -16.13 3.62
CA LEU A 180 7.77 -16.98 4.08
C LEU A 180 6.52 -16.81 3.19
N LEU A 181 6.19 -15.57 2.81
CA LEU A 181 5.10 -15.28 1.90
C LEU A 181 5.37 -15.84 0.51
N VAL A 182 6.58 -15.68 -0.01
CA VAL A 182 6.97 -16.23 -1.32
C VAL A 182 6.83 -17.75 -1.34
N VAL A 183 7.34 -18.44 -0.31
CA VAL A 183 7.23 -19.89 -0.16
C VAL A 183 5.76 -20.30 -0.01
N GLY A 184 5.01 -19.64 0.87
CA GLY A 184 3.61 -19.94 1.12
C GLY A 184 2.74 -19.75 -0.13
N LEU A 185 2.90 -18.64 -0.85
CA LEU A 185 2.12 -18.36 -2.06
C LEU A 185 2.51 -19.28 -3.22
N LYS A 186 3.76 -19.76 -3.27
CA LYS A 186 4.18 -20.74 -4.28
C LYS A 186 3.58 -22.13 -4.04
N PHE A 187 3.58 -22.61 -2.79
CA PHE A 187 3.18 -24.00 -2.50
C PHE A 187 1.72 -24.15 -2.07
N ILE A 188 1.14 -23.15 -1.40
CA ILE A 188 -0.21 -23.19 -0.84
C ILE A 188 -0.99 -21.87 -1.06
N PRO A 189 -1.06 -21.33 -2.30
CA PRO A 189 -1.62 -20.01 -2.59
C PRO A 189 -3.03 -19.82 -2.02
N LYS A 190 -3.94 -20.78 -2.23
CA LYS A 190 -5.33 -20.70 -1.72
C LYS A 190 -5.41 -20.55 -0.20
N LYS A 191 -4.55 -21.27 0.54
CA LYS A 191 -4.50 -21.17 2.01
C LYS A 191 -3.91 -19.85 2.45
N MET A 192 -2.87 -19.36 1.78
CA MET A 192 -2.29 -18.04 2.05
C MET A 192 -3.30 -16.93 1.82
N THR A 193 -3.99 -16.94 0.67
CA THR A 193 -5.04 -15.96 0.37
C THR A 193 -6.17 -15.99 1.39
N SER A 194 -6.65 -17.19 1.75
CA SER A 194 -7.66 -17.34 2.79
C SER A 194 -7.17 -16.81 4.14
N GLY A 195 -5.92 -17.10 4.50
CA GLY A 195 -5.26 -16.55 5.70
C GLY A 195 -5.20 -15.03 5.69
N CYS A 196 -4.75 -14.41 4.59
CA CYS A 196 -4.72 -12.95 4.43
C CYS A 196 -6.12 -12.33 4.49
N MET A 197 -7.14 -12.96 3.89
CA MET A 197 -8.53 -12.49 3.99
C MET A 197 -9.06 -12.56 5.42
N VAL A 198 -8.79 -13.66 6.14
CA VAL A 198 -9.18 -13.80 7.55
C VAL A 198 -8.44 -12.78 8.40
N PHE A 199 -7.14 -12.61 8.18
CA PHE A 199 -6.33 -11.60 8.85
C PHE A 199 -6.87 -10.20 8.62
N GLY A 200 -7.11 -9.80 7.37
CA GLY A 200 -7.71 -8.51 7.02
C GLY A 200 -9.07 -8.30 7.71
N LYS A 201 -9.94 -9.32 7.72
CA LYS A 201 -11.23 -9.27 8.45
C LYS A 201 -11.06 -9.09 9.95
N ILE A 202 -10.10 -9.78 10.58
CA ILE A 202 -9.79 -9.62 12.00
C ILE A 202 -9.34 -8.18 12.28
N ILE A 203 -8.44 -7.63 11.45
CA ILE A 203 -8.00 -6.23 11.57
C ILE A 203 -9.19 -5.27 11.42
N THR A 204 -10.07 -5.48 10.44
CA THR A 204 -11.31 -4.69 10.30
C THR A 204 -12.15 -4.74 11.57
N ILE A 205 -12.38 -5.94 12.15
CA ILE A 205 -13.13 -6.07 13.41
C ILE A 205 -12.47 -5.27 14.53
N ILE A 206 -11.14 -5.36 14.67
CA ILE A 206 -10.39 -4.60 15.68
C ILE A 206 -10.56 -3.08 15.47
N ILE A 207 -10.46 -2.60 14.23
CA ILE A 207 -10.67 -1.18 13.90
C ILE A 207 -12.09 -0.75 14.30
N TYR A 208 -13.13 -1.51 13.95
CA TYR A 208 -14.50 -1.14 14.30
C TYR A 208 -14.77 -1.18 15.81
N ILE A 209 -14.20 -2.14 16.55
CA ILE A 209 -14.27 -2.16 18.02
C ILE A 209 -13.62 -0.91 18.60
N GLY A 210 -12.41 -0.59 18.16
CA GLY A 210 -11.69 0.61 18.61
C GLY A 210 -12.47 1.88 18.31
N LEU A 211 -12.98 2.00 17.09
CA LEU A 211 -13.76 3.16 16.66
C LEU A 211 -15.04 3.31 17.49
N ALA A 212 -15.79 2.22 17.69
CA ALA A 212 -17.02 2.25 18.47
C ALA A 212 -16.77 2.62 19.94
N CYS A 213 -15.73 2.05 20.56
CA CYS A 213 -15.37 2.38 21.94
C CYS A 213 -14.92 3.83 22.08
N ALA A 214 -14.05 4.30 21.18
CA ALA A 214 -13.54 5.68 21.21
C ALA A 214 -14.65 6.71 20.93
N ALA A 215 -15.57 6.41 20.01
CA ALA A 215 -16.70 7.28 19.70
C ALA A 215 -17.71 7.33 20.85
N PHE A 216 -17.98 6.18 21.48
CA PHE A 216 -18.83 6.12 22.67
C PHE A 216 -18.24 6.93 23.82
N GLU A 217 -16.94 6.77 24.08
CA GLU A 217 -16.23 7.53 25.11
C GLU A 217 -16.27 9.03 24.82
N TYR A 218 -16.08 9.45 23.56
CA TYR A 218 -16.16 10.87 23.18
C TYR A 218 -17.56 11.46 23.40
N ILE A 219 -18.62 10.71 23.13
CA ILE A 219 -20.01 11.18 23.27
C ILE A 219 -20.45 11.21 24.74
N THR A 220 -20.04 10.20 25.52
CA THR A 220 -20.60 9.96 26.87
C THR A 220 -19.66 10.33 28.01
N GLY A 221 -18.36 10.47 27.74
CA GLY A 221 -17.31 10.58 28.75
C GLY A 221 -17.01 9.27 29.50
N VAL A 222 -17.68 8.16 29.15
CA VAL A 222 -17.51 6.87 29.81
C VAL A 222 -16.46 6.03 29.08
N VAL A 223 -15.38 5.70 29.78
CA VAL A 223 -14.26 4.90 29.27
C VAL A 223 -14.64 3.42 29.23
N ILE A 224 -14.69 2.82 28.04
CA ILE A 224 -14.92 1.37 27.86
C ILE A 224 -13.60 0.59 27.95
N ILE A 225 -12.56 1.07 27.25
CA ILE A 225 -11.24 0.44 27.19
C ILE A 225 -10.21 1.44 27.75
N PRO A 226 -9.74 1.25 28.98
CA PRO A 226 -8.80 2.19 29.60
C PRO A 226 -7.45 2.24 28.88
N GLY A 227 -7.00 3.44 28.53
CA GLY A 227 -5.69 3.72 27.93
C GLY A 227 -5.68 3.82 26.40
N MET A 228 -6.85 3.83 25.76
CA MET A 228 -6.95 4.23 24.35
C MET A 228 -6.53 5.69 24.16
N ALA A 229 -5.97 6.00 22.99
CA ALA A 229 -5.78 7.39 22.61
C ALA A 229 -7.15 8.05 22.28
N PRO A 230 -7.31 9.36 22.50
CA PRO A 230 -8.53 10.07 22.15
C PRO A 230 -8.92 9.91 20.69
N ILE A 231 -10.23 9.79 20.41
CA ILE A 231 -10.72 9.67 19.02
C ILE A 231 -10.28 10.85 18.15
N MET A 232 -10.15 12.03 18.74
CA MET A 232 -9.77 13.25 18.03
C MET A 232 -8.35 13.20 17.46
N ASP A 233 -7.44 12.41 18.05
CA ASP A 233 -6.10 12.21 17.49
C ASP A 233 -6.17 11.49 16.14
N GLY A 234 -7.00 10.45 16.07
CA GLY A 234 -7.28 9.73 14.82
C GLY A 234 -8.00 10.62 13.80
N MET A 235 -8.98 11.41 14.23
CA MET A 235 -9.71 12.33 13.34
C MET A 235 -8.83 13.47 12.81
N GLN A 236 -7.89 13.98 13.62
CA GLN A 236 -6.96 15.02 13.19
C GLN A 236 -6.01 14.49 12.12
N ALA A 237 -5.53 13.26 12.25
CA ALA A 237 -4.76 12.60 11.20
C ALA A 237 -5.58 12.51 9.90
N ILE A 238 -6.83 12.04 9.96
CA ILE A 238 -7.74 11.99 8.79
C ILE A 238 -7.92 13.35 8.13
N ALA A 239 -8.15 14.41 8.90
CA ALA A 239 -8.31 15.75 8.37
C ALA A 239 -7.04 16.23 7.64
N GLY A 240 -5.87 15.98 8.22
CA GLY A 240 -4.58 16.29 7.59
C GLY A 240 -4.41 15.57 6.24
N ILE A 241 -4.79 14.30 6.17
CA ILE A 241 -4.76 13.50 4.94
C ILE A 241 -5.72 14.08 3.90
N GLY A 242 -6.97 14.34 4.28
CA GLY A 242 -7.98 14.92 3.37
C GLY A 242 -7.51 16.23 2.74
N ILE A 243 -6.88 17.12 3.53
CA ILE A 243 -6.33 18.39 3.03
C ILE A 243 -5.27 18.15 1.94
N VAL A 244 -4.38 17.16 2.13
CA VAL A 244 -3.37 16.85 1.13
C VAL A 244 -3.98 16.17 -0.10
N LEU A 245 -4.97 15.30 0.09
CA LEU A 245 -5.63 14.59 -1.01
C LEU A 245 -6.41 15.51 -1.96
N LEU A 246 -6.94 16.64 -1.45
CA LEU A 246 -7.53 17.71 -2.29
C LEU A 246 -6.61 18.13 -3.44
N GLY A 247 -5.30 18.16 -3.20
CA GLY A 247 -4.29 18.49 -4.21
C GLY A 247 -3.69 17.28 -4.90
N THR A 248 -3.50 16.19 -4.17
CA THR A 248 -2.88 14.96 -4.68
C THR A 248 -3.68 14.37 -5.84
N PHE A 249 -4.99 14.22 -5.70
CA PHE A 249 -5.82 13.57 -6.72
C PHE A 249 -5.89 14.37 -8.03
N PRO A 250 -6.06 15.70 -8.03
CA PRO A 250 -5.91 16.50 -9.24
C PRO A 250 -4.53 16.38 -9.90
N VAL A 251 -3.43 16.47 -9.12
CA VAL A 251 -2.06 16.31 -9.64
C VAL A 251 -1.90 14.94 -10.30
N LEU A 252 -2.40 13.90 -9.65
CA LEU A 252 -2.32 12.53 -10.13
C LEU A 252 -3.16 12.31 -11.39
N ALA A 253 -4.31 12.96 -11.51
CA ALA A 253 -5.11 12.95 -12.73
C ALA A 253 -4.41 13.67 -13.89
N ILE A 254 -3.68 14.76 -13.63
CA ILE A 254 -2.84 15.43 -14.63
C ILE A 254 -1.66 14.53 -15.00
N LEU A 255 -0.97 13.97 -14.00
CA LEU A 255 0.21 13.14 -14.19
C LEU A 255 -0.11 11.89 -15.00
N THR A 256 -1.22 11.22 -14.71
CA THR A 256 -1.67 10.04 -15.45
C THR A 256 -1.96 10.38 -16.91
N ARG A 257 -2.59 11.53 -17.20
CA ARG A 257 -2.81 12.02 -18.58
C ARG A 257 -1.51 12.35 -19.32
N ILE A 258 -0.53 12.93 -18.64
CA ILE A 258 0.77 13.31 -19.23
C ILE A 258 1.62 12.06 -19.52
N LEU A 259 1.64 11.11 -18.57
CA LEU A 259 2.51 9.94 -18.64
C LEU A 259 1.94 8.78 -19.46
N ASP A 260 0.67 8.83 -19.87
CA ASP A 260 0.02 7.80 -20.68
C ASP A 260 0.80 7.48 -21.97
N LYS A 261 1.06 8.47 -22.83
CA LYS A 261 1.81 8.28 -24.08
C LYS A 261 3.24 7.74 -23.90
N PRO A 262 4.11 8.35 -23.05
CA PRO A 262 5.47 7.85 -22.88
C PRO A 262 5.51 6.45 -22.24
N LEU A 263 4.60 6.14 -21.31
CA LEU A 263 4.55 4.82 -20.70
C LEU A 263 3.99 3.76 -21.66
N ASN A 264 3.00 4.10 -22.50
CA ASN A 264 2.53 3.22 -23.57
C ASN A 264 3.64 2.90 -24.58
N PHE A 265 4.45 3.89 -24.96
CA PHE A 265 5.61 3.69 -25.85
C PHE A 265 6.69 2.80 -25.21
N LEU A 266 7.04 3.05 -23.95
CA LEU A 266 8.03 2.23 -23.23
C LEU A 266 7.51 0.82 -22.97
N GLY A 267 6.23 0.67 -22.62
CA GLY A 267 5.54 -0.61 -22.43
C GLY A 267 5.60 -1.49 -23.67
N GLY A 268 5.37 -0.91 -24.86
CA GLY A 268 5.52 -1.62 -26.13
C GLY A 268 6.90 -2.23 -26.33
N LYS A 269 7.98 -1.54 -25.92
CA LYS A 269 9.36 -2.07 -26.04
C LYS A 269 9.63 -3.27 -25.13
N ILE A 270 8.90 -3.38 -24.02
CA ILE A 270 9.03 -4.51 -23.08
C ILE A 270 7.94 -5.57 -23.29
N GLY A 271 7.16 -5.49 -24.38
CA GLY A 271 6.16 -6.50 -24.76
C GLY A 271 4.84 -6.40 -23.99
N MET A 272 4.53 -5.23 -23.45
CA MET A 272 3.24 -4.92 -22.83
C MET A 272 2.30 -4.30 -23.87
N ASP A 273 1.00 -4.61 -23.79
CA ASP A 273 -0.02 -3.87 -24.52
C ASP A 273 -0.34 -2.52 -23.83
N ALA A 274 -1.18 -1.70 -24.49
CA ALA A 274 -1.55 -0.38 -23.99
C ALA A 274 -2.30 -0.45 -22.63
N THR A 275 -3.19 -1.42 -22.43
CA THR A 275 -3.91 -1.61 -21.16
C THR A 275 -2.93 -1.89 -20.02
N SER A 276 -1.95 -2.74 -20.28
CA SER A 276 -0.90 -3.12 -19.35
C SER A 276 -0.02 -1.91 -19.02
N ALA A 277 0.38 -1.12 -20.02
CA ALA A 277 1.18 0.08 -19.80
C ALA A 277 0.41 1.14 -19.00
N ALA A 278 -0.88 1.33 -19.29
CA ALA A 278 -1.77 2.19 -18.51
C ALA A 278 -1.88 1.73 -17.04
N GLY A 279 -1.92 0.42 -16.80
CA GLY A 279 -1.93 -0.17 -15.46
C GLY A 279 -0.74 0.23 -14.59
N LEU A 280 0.46 0.41 -15.16
CA LEU A 280 1.64 0.89 -14.41
C LEU A 280 1.43 2.31 -13.87
N VAL A 281 0.75 3.15 -14.65
CA VAL A 281 0.44 4.54 -14.27
C VAL A 281 -0.65 4.55 -13.20
N PHE A 282 -1.73 3.80 -13.41
CA PHE A 282 -2.84 3.76 -12.47
C PHE A 282 -2.43 3.18 -11.12
N THR A 283 -1.52 2.20 -11.10
CA THR A 283 -0.96 1.63 -9.87
C THR A 283 -0.39 2.71 -8.94
N LEU A 284 0.33 3.70 -9.48
CA LEU A 284 0.92 4.78 -8.68
C LEU A 284 -0.14 5.54 -7.89
N ALA A 285 -1.36 5.60 -8.42
CA ALA A 285 -2.53 6.15 -7.75
C ALA A 285 -3.19 5.14 -6.83
N ASN A 286 -3.65 4.03 -7.40
CA ASN A 286 -4.42 3.02 -6.70
C ASN A 286 -4.41 1.70 -7.48
N SER A 287 -4.41 0.58 -6.76
CA SER A 287 -4.40 -0.77 -7.35
C SER A 287 -5.76 -1.27 -7.85
N VAL A 288 -6.87 -0.74 -7.34
CA VAL A 288 -8.22 -1.24 -7.64
C VAL A 288 -8.58 -1.17 -9.13
N PRO A 289 -8.31 -0.07 -9.85
CA PRO A 289 -8.56 -0.02 -11.29
C PRO A 289 -7.78 -1.09 -12.04
N VAL A 290 -6.53 -1.36 -11.63
CA VAL A 290 -5.62 -2.31 -12.26
C VAL A 290 -6.14 -3.75 -12.15
N TYR A 291 -6.71 -4.13 -11.01
CA TYR A 291 -7.34 -5.45 -10.85
C TYR A 291 -8.50 -5.65 -11.84
N LYS A 292 -9.34 -4.62 -12.04
CA LYS A 292 -10.51 -4.71 -12.93
C LYS A 292 -10.13 -4.80 -14.42
N MET A 293 -9.08 -4.10 -14.83
CA MET A 293 -8.59 -4.13 -16.21
C MET A 293 -7.67 -5.33 -16.51
N MET A 294 -7.32 -6.13 -15.51
CA MET A 294 -6.36 -7.22 -15.67
C MET A 294 -6.79 -8.22 -16.74
N LYS A 295 -8.10 -8.51 -16.84
CA LYS A 295 -8.69 -9.38 -17.88
C LYS A 295 -8.37 -8.93 -19.31
N ASP A 296 -8.16 -7.63 -19.51
CA ASP A 296 -7.90 -6.98 -20.79
C ASP A 296 -6.40 -6.81 -21.08
N MET A 297 -5.52 -7.35 -20.22
CA MET A 297 -4.07 -7.35 -20.37
C MET A 297 -3.56 -8.65 -20.97
N ASN A 298 -2.47 -8.57 -21.73
CA ASN A 298 -1.70 -9.71 -22.15
C ASN A 298 -1.01 -10.39 -20.95
N PRO A 299 -0.72 -11.70 -21.03
CA PRO A 299 -0.13 -12.46 -19.91
C PRO A 299 1.13 -11.85 -19.30
N LYS A 300 2.06 -11.38 -20.13
CA LYS A 300 3.28 -10.70 -19.66
C LYS A 300 2.96 -9.41 -18.90
N GLY A 301 2.01 -8.62 -19.43
CA GLY A 301 1.53 -7.39 -18.83
C GLY A 301 0.90 -7.62 -17.46
N LYS A 302 0.17 -8.72 -17.25
CA LYS A 302 -0.39 -9.11 -15.94
C LYS A 302 0.70 -9.35 -14.89
N ILE A 303 1.75 -10.10 -15.25
CA ILE A 303 2.88 -10.38 -14.34
C ILE A 303 3.62 -9.08 -14.00
N VAL A 304 3.98 -8.28 -15.01
CA VAL A 304 4.73 -7.03 -14.81
C VAL A 304 3.92 -6.01 -14.00
N ASN A 305 2.63 -5.84 -14.29
CA ASN A 305 1.76 -4.97 -13.50
C ASN A 305 1.68 -5.42 -12.06
N THR A 306 1.46 -6.71 -11.81
CA THR A 306 1.31 -7.20 -10.44
C THR A 306 2.62 -7.07 -9.66
N ALA A 307 3.76 -7.32 -10.29
CA ALA A 307 5.07 -7.13 -9.67
C ALA A 307 5.35 -5.65 -9.33
N TRP A 308 5.03 -4.73 -10.23
CA TRP A 308 5.10 -3.29 -9.99
C TRP A 308 4.16 -2.85 -8.86
N LEU A 309 2.95 -3.39 -8.85
CA LEU A 309 1.87 -3.04 -7.95
C LEU A 309 2.21 -3.28 -6.48
N VAL A 310 2.84 -4.42 -6.16
CA VAL A 310 3.19 -4.80 -4.78
C VAL A 310 3.92 -3.69 -4.02
N PRO A 311 5.07 -3.16 -4.52
CA PRO A 311 5.73 -2.05 -3.85
C PRO A 311 5.21 -0.66 -4.27
N ALA A 312 4.77 -0.46 -5.52
CA ALA A 312 4.50 0.88 -6.05
C ALA A 312 3.07 1.37 -5.87
N THR A 313 2.14 0.51 -5.41
CA THR A 313 0.75 0.92 -5.20
C THR A 313 0.64 2.15 -4.31
N ALA A 314 -0.17 3.11 -4.76
CA ALA A 314 -0.46 4.36 -4.07
C ALA A 314 0.79 5.18 -3.69
N ALA A 315 1.93 4.95 -4.36
CA ALA A 315 3.15 5.72 -4.14
C ALA A 315 2.95 7.22 -4.39
N LEU A 316 2.01 7.59 -5.27
CA LEU A 316 1.60 8.98 -5.56
C LEU A 316 0.11 9.21 -5.23
N GLY A 317 -0.51 8.30 -4.48
CA GLY A 317 -1.93 8.35 -4.09
C GLY A 317 -2.07 8.30 -2.58
N ASP A 318 -2.88 7.37 -2.10
CA ASP A 318 -3.31 7.24 -0.69
C ASP A 318 -2.13 7.21 0.29
N HIS A 319 -1.07 6.42 0.03
CA HIS A 319 0.08 6.34 0.93
C HIS A 319 0.91 7.62 0.97
N LEU A 320 1.00 8.35 -0.15
CA LEU A 320 1.65 9.66 -0.18
C LEU A 320 0.81 10.65 0.62
N GLY A 321 -0.49 10.75 0.33
CA GLY A 321 -1.41 11.64 1.05
C GLY A 321 -1.39 11.36 2.56
N PHE A 322 -1.35 10.08 2.94
CA PHE A 322 -1.16 9.64 4.31
C PHE A 322 0.13 10.20 4.91
N THR A 323 1.27 9.89 4.29
CA THR A 323 2.60 10.29 4.76
C THR A 323 2.71 11.81 4.87
N ALA A 324 2.19 12.55 3.89
CA ALA A 324 2.17 14.00 3.90
C ALA A 324 1.28 14.60 5.00
N GLY A 325 0.21 13.90 5.41
CA GLY A 325 -0.65 14.32 6.51
C GLY A 325 -0.04 14.08 7.89
N VAL A 326 0.74 13.01 8.07
CA VAL A 326 1.23 12.59 9.40
C VAL A 326 2.72 12.81 9.64
N GLU A 327 3.56 12.67 8.62
CA GLU A 327 5.02 12.84 8.69
C GLU A 327 5.58 13.34 7.35
N PRO A 328 5.42 14.64 7.02
CA PRO A 328 5.78 15.19 5.72
C PRO A 328 7.25 15.01 5.33
N THR A 329 8.15 14.85 6.31
CA THR A 329 9.58 14.62 6.05
C THR A 329 9.87 13.24 5.45
N MET A 330 8.91 12.31 5.56
CA MET A 330 9.01 10.95 5.04
C MET A 330 8.42 10.78 3.64
N ILE A 331 7.86 11.83 3.02
CA ILE A 331 7.30 11.76 1.65
C ILE A 331 8.35 11.26 0.67
N THR A 332 9.51 11.91 0.61
CA THR A 332 10.59 11.55 -0.32
C THR A 332 11.09 10.12 -0.07
N PRO A 333 11.44 9.71 1.16
CA PRO A 333 11.79 8.34 1.48
C PRO A 333 10.77 7.28 1.02
N VAL A 334 9.47 7.53 1.28
CA VAL A 334 8.39 6.59 0.92
C VAL A 334 8.26 6.47 -0.59
N VAL A 335 8.17 7.60 -1.30
CA VAL A 335 7.98 7.62 -2.75
C VAL A 335 9.18 6.95 -3.43
N ILE A 336 10.41 7.33 -3.07
CA ILE A 336 11.62 6.79 -3.69
C ILE A 336 11.80 5.31 -3.34
N GLY A 337 11.60 4.90 -2.09
CA GLY A 337 11.69 3.51 -1.68
C GLY A 337 10.72 2.60 -2.45
N LYS A 338 9.45 3.02 -2.56
CA LYS A 338 8.40 2.30 -3.30
C LYS A 338 8.71 2.22 -4.80
N ILE A 339 9.07 3.34 -5.43
CA ILE A 339 9.39 3.38 -6.85
C ILE A 339 10.64 2.55 -7.15
N ALA A 340 11.68 2.63 -6.32
CA ALA A 340 12.90 1.84 -6.51
C ALA A 340 12.64 0.33 -6.43
N ALA A 341 11.87 -0.11 -5.43
CA ALA A 341 11.43 -1.51 -5.35
C ALA A 341 10.54 -1.90 -6.54
N GLY A 342 9.68 -1.01 -7.02
CA GLY A 342 8.85 -1.22 -8.20
C GLY A 342 9.66 -1.37 -9.48
N ILE A 343 10.67 -0.52 -9.72
CA ILE A 343 11.54 -0.60 -10.89
C ILE A 343 12.30 -1.93 -10.88
N LEU A 344 12.82 -2.33 -9.71
CA LEU A 344 13.44 -3.63 -9.55
C LEU A 344 12.44 -4.77 -9.83
N ALA A 345 11.19 -4.64 -9.38
CA ALA A 345 10.16 -5.64 -9.59
C ALA A 345 9.80 -5.79 -11.08
N ILE A 346 9.73 -4.68 -11.82
CA ILE A 346 9.57 -4.70 -13.29
C ILE A 346 10.76 -5.42 -13.95
N ALA A 347 11.98 -5.09 -13.56
CA ALA A 347 13.19 -5.71 -14.14
C ALA A 347 13.21 -7.23 -13.90
N LEU A 348 12.92 -7.67 -12.67
CA LEU A 348 12.79 -9.08 -12.33
C LEU A 348 11.62 -9.73 -13.08
N ALA A 349 10.45 -9.09 -13.14
CA ALA A 349 9.29 -9.60 -13.86
C ALA A 349 9.57 -9.84 -15.34
N ILE A 350 10.25 -8.89 -16.01
CA ILE A 350 10.66 -9.08 -17.40
C ILE A 350 11.60 -10.28 -17.54
N ALA A 351 12.53 -10.48 -16.61
CA ALA A 351 13.45 -11.60 -16.62
C ALA A 351 12.75 -12.95 -16.39
N PHE A 352 11.83 -13.02 -15.42
CA PHE A 352 11.08 -14.24 -15.06
C PHE A 352 9.87 -14.52 -15.97
N SER A 353 9.45 -13.57 -16.81
CA SER A 353 8.37 -13.76 -17.80
C SER A 353 8.88 -14.30 -19.15
N LYS A 354 10.15 -14.74 -19.23
CA LYS A 354 10.69 -15.39 -20.44
C LYS A 354 10.13 -16.79 -20.66
N ASN A 355 9.73 -17.47 -19.58
CA ASN A 355 9.02 -18.74 -19.63
C ASN A 355 7.77 -18.63 -18.76
N MET A 356 6.61 -18.82 -19.39
CA MET A 356 5.29 -18.72 -18.77
C MET A 356 4.46 -19.98 -18.95
N SER A 357 5.07 -21.07 -19.42
CA SER A 357 4.37 -22.33 -19.73
C SER A 357 3.54 -22.87 -18.56
N ASP A 358 4.05 -22.76 -17.32
CA ASP A 358 3.33 -23.19 -16.13
C ASP A 358 2.05 -22.35 -15.89
N GLU A 359 2.14 -21.02 -16.03
CA GLU A 359 1.00 -20.13 -15.81
C GLU A 359 -0.01 -20.20 -16.96
N ASP A 360 0.47 -20.35 -18.19
CA ASP A 360 -0.37 -20.55 -19.38
C ASP A 360 -1.18 -21.84 -19.23
N ALA A 361 -0.54 -22.95 -18.86
CA ALA A 361 -1.19 -24.24 -18.65
C ALA A 361 -2.20 -24.21 -17.49
N GLU A 362 -1.85 -23.56 -16.36
CA GLU A 362 -2.77 -23.42 -15.23
C GLU A 362 -3.99 -22.53 -15.59
N SER A 363 -3.76 -21.42 -16.29
CA SER A 363 -4.82 -20.53 -16.79
C SER A 363 -5.76 -21.27 -17.74
N GLU A 364 -5.24 -22.06 -18.68
CA GLU A 364 -6.06 -22.87 -19.60
C GLU A 364 -6.88 -23.93 -18.86
N MET A 365 -6.27 -24.65 -17.91
CA MET A 365 -7.01 -25.62 -17.08
C MET A 365 -8.15 -24.96 -16.31
N ILE A 366 -7.95 -23.75 -15.77
CA ILE A 366 -9.00 -23.01 -15.06
C ILE A 366 -10.13 -22.63 -16.02
N ARG A 367 -9.80 -22.11 -17.22
CA ARG A 367 -10.81 -21.78 -18.24
C ARG A 367 -11.64 -22.99 -18.63
N MET A 368 -11.01 -24.15 -18.84
CA MET A 368 -11.72 -25.39 -19.17
C MET A 368 -12.67 -25.82 -18.06
N LYS A 369 -12.25 -25.73 -16.79
CA LYS A 369 -13.11 -26.06 -15.64
C LYS A 369 -14.30 -25.11 -15.49
N GLU A 370 -14.15 -23.83 -15.81
CA GLU A 370 -15.27 -22.89 -15.77
C GLU A 370 -16.30 -23.18 -16.86
N MET A 371 -15.86 -23.51 -18.09
CA MET A 371 -16.78 -23.89 -19.17
C MET A 371 -17.58 -25.17 -18.87
N VAL A 372 -16.98 -26.15 -18.19
CA VAL A 372 -17.68 -27.41 -17.82
C VAL A 372 -18.63 -27.25 -16.64
N CYS A 373 -18.46 -26.23 -15.79
CA CYS A 373 -19.35 -25.96 -14.66
C CYS A 373 -20.54 -25.03 -15.01
N ASP A 374 -20.47 -24.33 -16.14
CA ASP A 374 -21.52 -23.45 -16.66
C ASP A 374 -22.48 -24.17 -17.64
N GLU A 375 -22.20 -25.43 -17.98
CA GLU A 375 -23.10 -26.40 -18.64
C GLU A 375 -23.82 -27.27 -17.61
#